data_AF-C1ED43-F1
#
_entry.id   AF-C1ED43-F1
#
_cell.length_a   1.000
_cell.length_b   1.000
_cell.length_c   1.000
_cell.angle_alpha   90.00
_cell.angle_beta   90.00
_cell.angle_gamma   90.00
#
_symmetry.space_group_name_H-M   'P 1'
#
loop_
_entity.id
_entity.type
_entity.pdbx_description
1 polymer ?
#
loop_
_entity_poly.entity_id
_entity_poly.type
_entity_poly.pdbx_seq_one_letter_code
_entity_poly.pdbx_strand_id
1 'polypeptide(L)'
;MTLRLLLLAVLALALAPLAVLAIEREYYWNDITNVTTWDLPKVPVPFRDEKSGNKYYVDPKTGETTWDYPGPWKTMKSEEHGDREYYHNIETKESTWEKPEDLAWHRVKVQDDEL
;
A
#
# COMPACT_ATOMS: atom_id res chain seq x y z
N MET A 1 -28.49 -59.22 -32.93
CA MET A 1 -28.95 -57.92 -32.39
C MET A 1 -28.07 -57.58 -31.18
N THR A 2 -26.87 -57.06 -31.42
CA THR A 2 -26.07 -56.35 -30.41
C THR A 2 -25.28 -55.26 -31.12
N LEU A 3 -25.35 -54.07 -30.55
CA LEU A 3 -25.17 -52.75 -31.14
C LEU A 3 -23.69 -52.34 -31.22
N ARG A 4 -23.31 -51.66 -32.32
CA ARG A 4 -22.04 -50.93 -32.49
C ARG A 4 -21.94 -49.78 -31.48
N LEU A 5 -20.73 -49.43 -31.03
CA LEU A 5 -20.16 -48.08 -31.23
C LEU A 5 -18.68 -48.00 -30.79
N LEU A 6 -17.81 -47.58 -31.71
CA LEU A 6 -16.52 -46.95 -31.42
C LEU A 6 -16.75 -45.59 -30.74
N LEU A 7 -15.82 -45.14 -29.88
CA LEU A 7 -14.90 -44.01 -30.16
C LEU A 7 -14.06 -43.69 -28.92
N LEU A 8 -12.74 -43.53 -29.10
CA LEU A 8 -11.93 -42.70 -28.21
C LEU A 8 -12.48 -41.27 -28.23
N ALA A 9 -12.66 -40.64 -27.08
CA ALA A 9 -12.63 -39.18 -26.98
C ALA A 9 -12.47 -38.72 -25.52
N VAL A 10 -11.33 -38.05 -25.31
CA VAL A 10 -11.21 -36.84 -24.49
C VAL A 10 -11.25 -37.06 -22.98
N LEU A 11 -10.05 -37.26 -22.44
CA LEU A 11 -9.47 -36.48 -21.34
C LEU A 11 -10.39 -35.37 -20.81
N ALA A 12 -11.28 -35.70 -19.87
CA ALA A 12 -11.86 -34.71 -18.99
C ALA A 12 -10.83 -34.38 -17.91
N LEU A 13 -9.73 -33.74 -18.32
CA LEU A 13 -8.95 -32.93 -17.40
C LEU A 13 -9.90 -31.79 -17.03
N ALA A 14 -10.56 -31.92 -15.87
CA ALA A 14 -11.32 -30.84 -15.29
C ALA A 14 -10.35 -29.66 -15.16
N LEU A 15 -10.43 -28.74 -16.13
CA LEU A 15 -10.01 -27.37 -15.94
C LEU A 15 -10.95 -26.87 -14.84
N ALA A 16 -10.57 -27.09 -13.59
CA ALA A 16 -10.99 -26.18 -12.56
C ALA A 16 -10.61 -24.81 -13.12
N PRO A 17 -11.54 -23.85 -13.30
CA PRO A 17 -11.08 -22.49 -13.36
C PRO A 17 -10.23 -22.38 -12.09
N LEU A 18 -8.94 -22.05 -12.24
CA LEU A 18 -8.30 -21.35 -11.15
C LEU A 18 -9.26 -20.21 -10.92
N ALA A 19 -10.11 -20.33 -9.89
CA ALA A 19 -10.62 -19.17 -9.23
C ALA A 19 -9.33 -18.46 -8.86
N VAL A 20 -8.92 -17.54 -9.74
CA VAL A 20 -8.01 -16.47 -9.42
C VAL A 20 -8.72 -15.90 -8.22
N LEU A 21 -8.29 -16.34 -7.03
CA LEU A 21 -8.70 -15.70 -5.81
C LEU A 21 -8.46 -14.24 -6.12
N ALA A 22 -9.52 -13.44 -6.08
CA ALA A 22 -9.42 -12.00 -6.22
C ALA A 22 -8.49 -11.58 -5.08
N ILE A 23 -7.18 -11.61 -5.35
CA ILE A 23 -6.17 -11.12 -4.47
C ILE A 23 -6.41 -9.63 -4.61
N GLU A 24 -7.02 -9.05 -3.59
CA GLU A 24 -6.99 -7.62 -3.36
C GLU A 24 -5.51 -7.24 -3.36
N ARG A 25 -5.01 -6.83 -4.54
CA ARG A 25 -3.63 -6.39 -4.69
C ARG A 25 -3.62 -4.92 -4.31
N GLU A 26 -2.79 -4.59 -3.36
CA GLU A 26 -2.49 -3.20 -3.03
C GLU A 26 -1.13 -2.83 -3.65
N TYR A 27 -1.05 -1.62 -4.19
CA TYR A 27 0.21 -1.03 -4.60
C TYR A 27 0.46 0.25 -3.82
N TYR A 28 1.72 0.70 -3.86
CA TYR A 28 2.20 1.86 -3.16
C TYR A 28 2.63 2.91 -4.18
N TRP A 29 2.16 4.14 -4.00
CA TRP A 29 2.50 5.26 -4.86
C TRP A 29 3.07 6.40 -4.04
N ASN A 30 4.15 7.01 -4.52
CA ASN A 30 4.76 8.18 -3.93
C ASN A 30 4.32 9.45 -4.67
N ASP A 31 3.65 10.38 -3.99
CA ASP A 31 3.12 11.60 -4.64
C ASP A 31 4.19 12.63 -5.03
N ILE A 32 5.38 12.55 -4.43
CA ILE A 32 6.49 13.45 -4.70
C ILE A 32 7.37 12.91 -5.84
N THR A 33 7.78 11.65 -5.75
CA THR A 33 8.67 11.05 -6.75
C THR A 33 7.92 10.48 -7.95
N ASN A 34 6.58 10.39 -7.88
CA ASN A 34 5.72 9.75 -8.87
C ASN A 34 6.07 8.28 -9.16
N VAL A 35 6.73 7.61 -8.23
CA VAL A 35 7.09 6.19 -8.33
C VAL A 35 5.96 5.31 -7.77
N THR A 36 5.69 4.19 -8.44
CA THR A 36 4.78 3.14 -7.97
C THR A 36 5.54 1.83 -7.72
N THR A 37 5.21 1.12 -6.65
CA THR A 37 5.78 -0.19 -6.31
C THR A 37 4.71 -1.12 -5.78
N TRP A 38 4.82 -2.42 -6.07
CA TRP A 38 3.95 -3.46 -5.50
C TRP A 38 4.50 -3.98 -4.17
N ASP A 39 5.81 -3.88 -3.97
CA ASP A 39 6.47 -4.23 -2.73
C ASP A 39 6.31 -3.12 -1.69
N LEU A 40 6.05 -3.50 -0.43
CA LEU A 40 5.95 -2.57 0.69
C LEU A 40 7.25 -1.75 0.82
N PRO A 41 7.17 -0.40 0.76
CA PRO A 41 8.32 0.46 0.99
C PRO A 41 8.97 0.19 2.35
N LYS A 42 10.29 0.44 2.46
CA LYS A 42 11.04 0.29 3.72
C LYS A 42 10.70 1.36 4.77
N VAL A 43 9.71 2.19 4.49
CA VAL A 43 9.25 3.29 5.32
C VAL A 43 7.80 3.04 5.74
N PRO A 44 7.38 3.50 6.93
CA PRO A 44 6.00 3.36 7.37
C PRO A 44 5.01 4.03 6.41
N VAL A 45 4.15 3.25 5.75
CA VAL A 45 3.10 3.80 4.88
C VAL A 45 1.78 3.87 5.67
N PRO A 46 1.09 5.02 5.71
CA PRO A 46 -0.17 5.15 6.44
C PRO A 46 -1.27 4.32 5.80
N PHE A 47 -2.12 3.75 6.64
CA PHE A 47 -3.45 3.29 6.28
C PHE A 47 -4.43 4.47 6.33
N ARG A 48 -5.55 4.33 5.63
CA ARG A 48 -6.63 5.33 5.63
C ARG A 48 -7.88 4.68 6.18
N ASP A 49 -8.44 5.30 7.22
CA ASP A 49 -9.72 4.87 7.79
C ASP A 49 -10.86 5.18 6.79
N GLU A 50 -11.68 4.19 6.47
CA GLU A 50 -12.73 4.33 5.45
C GLU A 50 -13.87 5.26 5.87
N LYS A 51 -14.07 5.45 7.19
CA LYS A 51 -15.15 6.28 7.72
C LYS A 51 -14.77 7.75 7.84
N SER A 52 -13.57 8.02 8.36
CA SER A 52 -13.08 9.37 8.64
C SER A 52 -12.15 9.91 7.56
N GLY A 53 -11.54 9.03 6.76
CA GLY A 53 -10.47 9.39 5.84
C GLY A 53 -9.15 9.73 6.54
N ASN A 54 -9.07 9.59 7.87
CA ASN A 54 -7.86 9.91 8.62
C ASN A 54 -6.75 8.89 8.37
N LYS A 55 -5.52 9.38 8.35
CA LYS A 55 -4.33 8.54 8.21
C LYS A 55 -3.92 7.99 9.56
N TYR A 56 -3.58 6.71 9.61
CA TYR A 56 -3.01 6.07 10.80
C TYR A 56 -1.90 5.11 10.37
N TYR A 57 -0.96 4.87 11.27
CA TYR A 57 0.15 3.94 11.07
C TYR A 57 -0.06 2.74 11.97
N VAL A 58 0.38 1.57 11.51
CA VAL A 58 0.34 0.33 12.28
C VAL A 58 1.77 -0.18 12.38
N ASP A 59 2.23 -0.45 13.60
CA ASP A 59 3.53 -1.07 13.81
C ASP A 59 3.46 -2.54 13.36
N PRO A 60 4.28 -2.97 12.38
CA PRO A 60 4.22 -4.35 11.88
C PRO A 60 4.68 -5.40 12.90
N LYS A 61 5.39 -5.01 13.97
CA LYS A 61 5.91 -5.92 14.99
C LYS A 61 4.90 -6.12 16.12
N THR A 62 4.29 -5.04 16.61
CA THR A 62 3.38 -5.10 17.77
C THR A 62 1.91 -5.07 17.37
N GLY A 63 1.58 -4.60 16.17
CA GLY A 63 0.21 -4.39 15.71
C GLY A 63 -0.46 -3.14 16.30
N GLU A 64 0.28 -2.32 17.04
CA GLU A 64 -0.24 -1.09 17.64
C GLU A 64 -0.49 -0.01 16.59
N THR A 65 -1.53 0.79 16.77
CA THR A 65 -1.87 1.88 15.87
C THR A 65 -1.49 3.24 16.45
N THR A 66 -1.01 4.14 15.60
CA THR A 66 -0.62 5.50 15.99
C THR A 66 -1.03 6.51 14.92
N TRP A 67 -1.36 7.72 15.34
CA TRP A 67 -1.71 8.83 14.46
C TRP A 67 -0.47 9.57 13.95
N ASP A 68 0.61 9.54 14.73
CA ASP A 68 1.89 10.16 14.41
C ASP A 68 2.78 9.25 13.57
N TYR A 69 3.55 9.83 12.66
CA TYR A 69 4.50 9.07 11.85
C TYR A 69 5.56 8.39 12.75
N PRO A 70 5.67 7.04 12.72
CA PRO A 70 6.60 6.32 13.59
C PRO A 70 8.05 6.35 13.10
N GLY A 71 8.31 6.84 11.88
CA GLY A 71 9.67 6.98 11.37
C GLY A 71 10.41 8.23 11.87
N PRO A 72 11.59 8.51 11.29
CA PRO A 72 12.52 9.53 11.81
C PRO A 72 12.10 10.96 11.53
N TRP A 73 11.24 11.18 10.54
CA TRP A 73 10.72 12.50 10.22
C TRP A 73 9.69 12.96 11.25
N LYS A 74 9.87 14.16 11.79
CA LYS A 74 8.94 14.82 12.72
C LYS A 74 8.54 16.18 12.18
N THR A 75 7.24 16.47 12.25
CA THR A 75 6.72 17.81 11.94
C THR A 75 6.93 18.71 13.14
N MET A 76 7.60 19.84 12.93
CA MET A 76 7.84 20.86 13.95
C MET A 76 7.40 22.22 13.42
N LYS A 77 7.12 23.16 14.33
CA LYS A 77 6.76 24.54 13.98
C LYS A 77 7.94 25.45 14.21
N SER A 78 8.20 26.35 13.27
CA SER A 78 9.26 27.34 13.38
C SER A 78 8.69 28.66 13.92
N GLU A 79 9.04 29.01 15.15
CA GLU A 79 8.64 30.27 15.78
C GLU A 79 9.19 31.48 15.02
N GLU A 80 10.43 31.37 14.50
CA GLU A 80 11.10 32.44 13.73
C GLU A 80 10.46 32.71 12.36
N HIS A 81 9.77 31.71 11.80
CA HIS A 81 9.11 31.79 10.49
C HIS A 81 7.58 31.83 10.59
N GLY A 82 7.05 32.34 11.71
CA GLY A 82 5.61 32.56 11.91
C GLY A 82 4.81 31.26 12.04
N ASP A 83 5.29 30.34 12.89
CA ASP A 83 4.67 29.03 13.15
C ASP A 83 4.56 28.12 11.92
N ARG A 84 5.35 28.40 10.88
CA ARG A 84 5.39 27.56 9.69
C ARG A 84 5.90 26.17 10.04
N GLU A 85 5.17 25.16 9.60
CA GLU A 85 5.55 23.77 9.78
C GLU A 85 6.73 23.42 8.87
N TYR A 86 7.69 22.69 9.45
CA TYR A 86 8.84 22.10 8.78
C TYR A 86 9.02 20.66 9.25
N TYR A 87 9.69 19.86 8.43
CA TYR A 87 9.99 18.48 8.71
C TYR A 87 11.45 18.35 9.13
N HIS A 88 11.70 17.69 10.25
CA HIS A 88 13.03 17.42 10.75
C HIS A 88 13.27 15.92 10.87
N ASN A 89 14.35 15.44 10.28
CA ASN A 89 14.79 14.07 10.42
C ASN A 89 15.66 13.96 11.68
N ILE A 90 15.19 13.24 12.68
CA ILE A 90 15.91 13.11 13.96
C ILE A 90 17.16 12.21 13.86
N GLU A 91 17.24 11.35 12.85
CA GLU A 91 18.36 10.44 12.61
C GLU A 91 19.48 11.11 11.83
N THR A 92 19.16 11.72 10.68
CA THR A 92 20.14 12.39 9.82
C THR A 92 20.43 13.85 10.23
N LYS A 93 19.61 14.42 11.12
CA LYS A 93 19.61 15.83 11.54
C LYS A 93 19.29 16.83 10.43
N GLU A 94 18.74 16.36 9.32
CA GLU A 94 18.30 17.21 8.22
C GLU A 94 16.97 17.91 8.56
N SER A 95 16.77 19.09 7.99
CA SER A 95 15.49 19.82 8.07
C SER A 95 15.08 20.29 6.69
N THR A 96 13.80 20.18 6.39
CA THR A 96 13.22 20.61 5.12
C THR A 96 11.86 21.25 5.34
N TRP A 97 11.54 22.25 4.53
CA TRP A 97 10.23 22.89 4.51
C TRP A 97 9.23 22.13 3.63
N GLU A 98 9.74 21.30 2.73
CA GLU A 98 8.95 20.49 1.81
C GLU A 98 8.72 19.11 2.43
N LYS A 99 7.56 18.51 2.14
CA LYS A 99 7.28 17.16 2.64
C LYS A 99 8.36 16.19 2.12
N PRO A 100 9.02 15.40 2.98
CA PRO A 100 10.00 14.42 2.54
C PRO A 100 9.34 13.26 1.80
N GLU A 101 10.08 12.62 0.91
CA GLU A 101 9.61 11.49 0.09
C GLU A 101 9.12 10.31 0.95
N ASP A 102 9.73 10.08 2.12
CA ASP A 102 9.35 9.02 3.05
C ASP A 102 7.91 9.17 3.56
N LEU A 103 7.41 10.42 3.63
CA LEU A 103 6.04 10.75 4.09
C LEU A 103 5.02 10.82 2.95
N ALA A 104 5.48 10.67 1.70
CA ALA A 104 4.67 10.84 0.50
C ALA A 104 4.12 9.52 -0.07
N TRP A 105 4.34 8.40 0.61
CA TRP A 105 3.81 7.11 0.21
C TRP A 105 2.32 6.96 0.57
N HIS A 106 1.54 6.43 -0.36
CA HIS A 106 0.13 6.10 -0.20
C HIS A 106 -0.11 4.65 -0.56
N ARG A 107 -1.01 4.00 0.18
CA ARG A 107 -1.55 2.67 -0.15
C ARG A 107 -2.73 2.83 -1.08
N VAL A 108 -2.74 2.11 -2.19
CA VAL A 108 -3.83 2.12 -3.16
C VAL A 108 -4.30 0.68 -3.38
N LYS A 109 -5.58 0.42 -3.05
CA LYS A 109 -6.23 -0.86 -3.34
C LYS A 109 -6.54 -0.91 -4.85
N VAL A 110 -6.08 -1.95 -5.54
CA VAL A 110 -6.50 -2.22 -6.93
C VAL A 110 -7.91 -2.79 -6.87
N GLN A 111 -8.89 -2.03 -7.35
CA GLN A 111 -10.23 -2.54 -7.56
C GLN A 111 -10.24 -3.29 -8.89
N ASP A 112 -10.63 -4.56 -8.85
CA ASP A 112 -10.71 -5.46 -10.02
C ASP A 112 -12.01 -5.23 -10.84
N ASP A 113 -12.70 -4.11 -10.64
CA ASP A 113 -14.05 -3.83 -11.20
C ASP A 113 -14.05 -3.62 -12.73
N GLU A 114 -12.89 -3.67 -13.40
CA GLU A 114 -12.75 -3.47 -14.84
C GLU A 114 -11.99 -4.61 -15.56
N LEU A 115 -12.31 -5.87 -15.25
CA LEU A 115 -11.95 -7.01 -16.11
C LEU A 115 -13.17 -7.66 -16.79
#